data_AF-A0A960YC99-F1
#
_entry.id   AF-A0A960YC99-F1
#
_cell.length_a   1.000
_cell.length_b   1.000
_cell.length_c   1.000
_cell.angle_alpha   90.00
_cell.angle_beta   90.00
_cell.angle_gamma   90.00
#
_symmetry.space_group_name_H-M   'P 1'
#
loop_
_entity.id
_entity.type
_entity.pdbx_description
1 polymer ?
#
loop_
_entity_poly.entity_id
_entity_poly.type
_entity_poly.pdbx_seq_one_letter_code
_entity_poly.pdbx_strand_id
1 'polypeptide(L)'
;MRTQRFTAIIENNIRAIIIFISKYTSYVLGVTLFSAGIGGVTASLFALYFFDAVKVELSSYFMILLKICIFTVWTGSAYQFGLFYRLGLKGAYGKTLKTIHKFIEYRNRNIIIKENLQDEEYKELFKALIRFPKNIALTINIGITLILIGLLTFEISLEGLQLQKTLIILSVAFIAIFIVTCFSMVISEILTGELRAKCMEIMYEKNISIDKLREDAIYTVRTKLTYFIILFIINLLISNSITYSNRGNLNKVYSFSFLAVTASLFMAFLIFYIIYSALKQIESATYDLMKGGKGQLFLKTIDSEFVNLANGVNLAASTIREYQQNLENKVEERTMELNKSLGELARKDRMLATELDFAANIQKGILPLEED
;
A
#
# COMPACT_ATOMS: atom_id res chain seq x y z
N MET A 1 -11.55 -19.58 -4.18
CA MET A 1 -11.51 -19.76 -2.71
C MET A 1 -10.16 -20.25 -2.16
N ARG A 2 -9.45 -21.23 -2.75
CA ARG A 2 -8.15 -21.72 -2.22
C ARG A 2 -7.04 -20.67 -2.18
N THR A 3 -6.91 -19.83 -3.22
CA THR A 3 -5.88 -18.77 -3.30
C THR A 3 -6.04 -17.69 -2.24
N GLN A 4 -7.29 -17.34 -1.88
CA GLN A 4 -7.60 -16.34 -0.85
C GLN A 4 -7.27 -16.82 0.57
N ARG A 5 -7.43 -18.12 0.85
CA ARG A 5 -7.01 -18.69 2.15
C ARG A 5 -5.49 -18.67 2.28
N PHE A 6 -4.76 -18.98 1.22
CA PHE A 6 -3.30 -19.00 1.24
C PHE A 6 -2.71 -17.58 1.43
N THR A 7 -3.24 -16.58 0.73
CA THR A 7 -2.82 -15.18 0.92
C THR A 7 -3.15 -14.67 2.33
N ALA A 8 -4.31 -15.03 2.88
CA ALA A 8 -4.70 -14.62 4.24
C ALA A 8 -3.80 -15.25 5.32
N ILE A 9 -3.36 -16.49 5.14
CA ILE A 9 -2.43 -17.15 6.06
C ILE A 9 -1.06 -16.46 6.05
N ILE A 10 -0.54 -16.14 4.86
CA ILE A 10 0.73 -15.43 4.72
C ILE A 10 0.64 -14.04 5.34
N GLU A 11 -0.41 -13.28 5.04
CA GLU A 11 -0.62 -11.94 5.59
C GLU A 11 -0.72 -11.98 7.13
N ASN A 12 -1.45 -12.95 7.69
CA ASN A 12 -1.55 -13.14 9.14
C ASN A 12 -0.21 -13.48 9.79
N ASN A 13 0.59 -14.36 9.18
CA ASN A 13 1.90 -14.75 9.72
C ASN A 13 2.89 -13.58 9.68
N ILE A 14 2.97 -12.87 8.55
CA ILE A 14 3.82 -11.68 8.41
C ILE A 14 3.41 -10.61 9.42
N ARG A 15 2.10 -10.39 9.57
CA ARG A 15 1.56 -9.43 10.53
C ARG A 15 1.87 -9.82 11.96
N ALA A 16 1.78 -11.11 12.32
CA ALA A 16 2.16 -11.60 13.64
C ALA A 16 3.63 -11.33 13.95
N ILE A 17 4.53 -11.52 12.98
CA ILE A 17 5.96 -11.21 13.12
C ILE A 17 6.17 -9.71 13.32
N ILE A 18 5.52 -8.86 12.52
CA ILE A 18 5.63 -7.40 12.66
C ILE A 18 5.08 -6.94 14.01
N ILE A 19 3.95 -7.50 14.45
CA ILE A 19 3.37 -7.24 15.77
C ILE A 19 4.35 -7.65 16.87
N PHE A 20 4.99 -8.81 16.74
CA PHE A 20 5.99 -9.28 17.69
C PHE A 20 7.19 -8.33 17.76
N ILE A 21 7.74 -7.90 16.63
CA ILE A 21 8.85 -6.95 16.60
C ILE A 21 8.41 -5.59 17.17
N SER A 22 7.26 -5.08 16.74
CA SER A 22 6.68 -3.80 17.21
C SER A 22 6.41 -3.78 18.72
N LYS A 23 6.14 -4.95 19.30
CA LYS A 23 5.99 -5.12 20.75
C LYS A 23 7.28 -4.85 21.52
N TYR A 24 8.46 -5.03 20.93
CA TYR A 24 9.74 -4.84 21.63
C TYR A 24 10.52 -3.62 21.16
N THR A 25 10.29 -3.14 19.94
CA THR A 25 11.09 -2.05 19.35
C THR A 25 10.20 -0.95 18.77
N SER A 26 9.88 -1.01 17.47
CA SER A 26 9.02 -0.06 16.77
C SER A 26 8.36 -0.71 15.56
N TYR A 27 7.23 -0.15 15.13
CA TYR A 27 6.57 -0.56 13.88
C TYR A 27 7.47 -0.37 12.66
N VAL A 28 8.16 0.77 12.61
CA VAL A 28 9.10 1.13 11.54
C VAL A 28 10.19 0.08 11.40
N LEU A 29 10.79 -0.37 12.50
CA LEU A 29 11.81 -1.43 12.48
C LEU A 29 11.24 -2.75 11.98
N GLY A 30 10.03 -3.13 12.43
CA GLY A 30 9.37 -4.36 11.97
C GLY A 30 9.18 -4.38 10.44
N VAL A 31 8.72 -3.27 9.87
CA VAL A 31 8.57 -3.13 8.41
C VAL A 31 9.90 -3.14 7.70
N THR A 32 10.91 -2.43 8.23
CA THR A 32 12.22 -2.38 7.58
C THR A 32 12.95 -3.71 7.65
N LEU A 33 12.97 -4.40 8.80
CA LEU A 33 13.61 -5.70 8.92
C LEU A 33 13.03 -6.72 7.96
N PHE A 34 11.71 -6.72 7.76
CA PHE A 34 11.09 -7.64 6.81
C PHE A 34 11.35 -7.23 5.35
N SER A 35 11.20 -5.95 5.02
CA SER A 35 11.36 -5.46 3.65
C SER A 35 12.83 -5.43 3.19
N ALA A 36 13.68 -4.72 3.93
CA ALA A 36 15.11 -4.62 3.67
C ALA A 36 15.85 -5.92 3.98
N GLY A 37 15.41 -6.71 4.96
CA GLY A 37 16.07 -7.97 5.30
C GLY A 37 15.93 -8.99 4.19
N ILE A 38 14.73 -9.18 3.63
CA ILE A 38 14.52 -10.09 2.49
C ILE A 38 15.31 -9.61 1.26
N GLY A 39 15.25 -8.30 0.96
CA GLY A 39 16.03 -7.73 -0.14
C GLY A 39 17.54 -7.88 0.06
N GLY A 40 18.03 -7.64 1.27
CA GLY A 40 19.44 -7.73 1.66
C GLY A 40 19.98 -9.16 1.63
N VAL A 41 19.21 -10.14 2.14
CA VAL A 41 19.58 -11.56 2.06
C VAL A 41 19.65 -12.00 0.60
N THR A 42 18.64 -11.65 -0.20
CA THR A 42 18.60 -11.99 -1.63
C THR A 42 19.80 -11.39 -2.36
N ALA A 43 20.06 -10.09 -2.19
CA ALA A 43 21.19 -9.41 -2.80
C ALA A 43 22.55 -9.98 -2.36
N SER A 44 22.69 -10.32 -1.07
CA SER A 44 23.92 -10.91 -0.53
C SER A 44 24.18 -12.29 -1.13
N LEU A 45 23.15 -13.14 -1.25
CA LEU A 45 23.29 -14.44 -1.90
C LEU A 45 23.68 -14.27 -3.37
N PHE A 46 23.03 -13.37 -4.10
CA PHE A 46 23.38 -13.07 -5.49
C PHE A 46 24.84 -12.61 -5.63
N ALA A 47 25.30 -11.70 -4.78
CA ALA A 47 26.67 -11.22 -4.78
C ALA A 47 27.69 -12.33 -4.49
N LEU A 48 27.43 -13.16 -3.46
CA LEU A 48 28.31 -14.28 -3.10
C LEU A 48 28.43 -15.32 -4.23
N TYR A 49 27.30 -15.70 -4.84
CA TYR A 49 27.32 -16.62 -5.99
C TYR A 49 28.04 -16.01 -7.19
N PHE A 50 27.88 -14.71 -7.44
CA PHE A 50 28.58 -14.04 -8.54
C PHE A 50 30.09 -14.02 -8.31
N PHE A 51 30.55 -13.65 -7.11
CA PHE A 51 31.98 -13.62 -6.79
C PHE A 51 32.64 -14.99 -6.89
N ASP A 52 31.98 -16.02 -6.35
CA ASP A 52 32.45 -17.41 -6.47
C ASP A 52 32.51 -17.87 -7.94
N ALA A 53 31.53 -17.47 -8.75
CA ALA A 53 31.46 -17.90 -10.13
C ALA A 53 32.50 -17.23 -11.04
N VAL A 54 32.79 -15.94 -10.83
CA VAL A 54 33.79 -15.20 -11.63
C VAL A 54 35.22 -15.52 -11.19
N LYS A 55 35.40 -16.26 -10.08
CA LYS A 55 36.70 -16.67 -9.53
C LYS A 55 37.66 -15.48 -9.36
N VAL A 56 37.13 -14.34 -8.91
CA VAL A 56 37.97 -13.19 -8.59
C VAL A 56 38.81 -13.56 -7.38
N GLU A 57 40.14 -13.45 -7.49
CA GLU A 57 41.06 -13.57 -6.37
C GLU A 57 40.84 -12.37 -5.42
N LEU A 58 39.88 -12.53 -4.52
CA LEU A 58 39.60 -11.60 -3.45
C LEU A 58 40.50 -11.92 -2.27
N SER A 59 41.22 -10.91 -1.79
CA SER A 59 42.02 -11.01 -0.57
C SER A 59 41.17 -11.45 0.63
N SER A 60 41.72 -12.28 1.51
CA SER A 60 41.04 -12.67 2.76
C SER A 60 40.67 -11.45 3.61
N TYR A 61 41.50 -10.40 3.58
CA TYR A 61 41.21 -9.13 4.25
C TYR A 61 39.99 -8.43 3.66
N PHE A 62 39.83 -8.43 2.33
CA PHE A 62 38.66 -7.87 1.66
C PHE A 62 37.38 -8.58 2.10
N MET A 63 37.40 -9.91 2.18
CA MET A 63 36.23 -10.69 2.61
C MET A 63 35.85 -10.46 4.08
N ILE A 64 36.84 -10.28 4.96
CA ILE A 64 36.59 -9.93 6.37
C ILE A 64 36.00 -8.51 6.45
N LEU A 65 36.60 -7.56 5.75
CA LEU A 65 36.13 -6.17 5.72
C LEU A 65 34.70 -6.07 5.17
N LEU A 66 34.39 -6.78 4.07
CA LEU A 66 33.06 -6.85 3.49
C LEU A 66 32.02 -7.36 4.51
N LYS A 67 32.34 -8.40 5.28
CA LYS A 67 31.46 -8.92 6.34
C LYS A 67 31.22 -7.89 7.45
N ILE A 68 32.27 -7.22 7.91
CA ILE A 68 32.19 -6.16 8.93
C ILE A 68 31.33 -5.01 8.41
N CYS A 69 31.54 -4.60 7.16
CA CYS A 69 30.76 -3.58 6.50
C CYS A 69 29.27 -3.95 6.42
N ILE A 70 28.94 -5.16 5.95
CA ILE A 70 27.54 -5.65 5.88
C ILE A 70 26.89 -5.63 7.27
N PHE A 71 27.59 -6.11 8.30
CA PHE A 71 27.12 -6.08 9.68
C PHE A 71 26.89 -4.65 10.18
N THR A 72 27.77 -3.72 9.80
CA THR A 72 27.68 -2.30 10.16
C THR A 72 26.48 -1.63 9.49
N VAL A 73 26.16 -1.93 8.22
CA VAL A 73 24.92 -1.43 7.57
C VAL A 73 23.70 -1.96 8.29
N TRP A 74 23.69 -3.27 8.59
CA TRP A 74 22.54 -3.91 9.22
C TRP A 74 22.24 -3.32 10.60
N THR A 75 23.28 -3.20 11.43
CA THR A 75 23.16 -2.61 12.77
C THR A 75 22.86 -1.11 12.72
N GLY A 76 23.53 -0.35 11.84
CA GLY A 76 23.27 1.07 11.64
C GLY A 76 21.86 1.36 11.12
N SER A 77 21.37 0.57 10.17
CA SER A 77 20.00 0.65 9.66
C SER A 77 19.01 0.27 10.75
N ALA A 78 19.24 -0.82 11.49
CA ALA A 78 18.38 -1.20 12.61
C ALA A 78 18.28 -0.08 13.66
N TYR A 79 19.41 0.55 14.00
CA TYR A 79 19.44 1.71 14.89
C TYR A 79 18.59 2.86 14.33
N GLN A 80 18.81 3.24 13.07
CA GLN A 80 18.09 4.32 12.41
C GLN A 80 16.57 4.10 12.37
N PHE A 81 16.13 2.87 12.12
CA PHE A 81 14.70 2.53 12.05
C PHE A 81 14.05 2.23 13.41
N GLY A 82 14.78 2.42 14.51
CA GLY A 82 14.20 2.48 15.86
C GLY A 82 14.39 1.24 16.72
N LEU A 83 15.51 0.51 16.56
CA LEU A 83 15.89 -0.59 17.47
C LEU A 83 15.77 -0.22 18.95
N PHE A 84 16.18 1.00 19.32
CA PHE A 84 16.13 1.49 20.70
C PHE A 84 15.03 2.53 20.95
N TYR A 85 14.00 2.59 20.09
CA TYR A 85 12.93 3.58 20.20
C TYR A 85 12.23 3.54 21.57
N ARG A 86 11.98 2.33 22.12
CA ARG A 86 11.38 2.15 23.45
C ARG A 86 12.30 2.52 24.61
N LEU A 87 13.61 2.57 24.40
CA LEU A 87 14.58 3.05 25.41
C LEU A 87 14.70 4.58 25.40
N GLY A 88 13.82 5.29 24.69
CA GLY A 88 13.84 6.75 24.58
C GLY A 88 14.85 7.29 23.55
N LEU A 89 15.69 6.42 22.98
CA LEU A 89 16.57 6.75 21.87
C LEU A 89 15.73 6.84 20.59
N LYS A 90 15.23 8.05 20.31
CA LYS A 90 14.56 8.37 19.05
C LYS A 90 15.58 8.16 17.93
N GLY A 91 15.50 7.02 17.25
CA GLY A 91 16.36 6.67 16.11
C GLY A 91 16.62 7.88 15.18
N ALA A 92 17.85 8.00 14.74
CA ALA A 92 18.36 9.22 14.14
C ALA A 92 17.91 9.37 12.67
N TYR A 93 17.44 10.58 12.33
CA TYR A 93 17.20 11.15 10.99
C TYR A 93 15.88 10.82 10.25
N GLY A 94 15.17 11.89 9.89
CA GLY A 94 14.01 11.89 8.97
C GLY A 94 12.69 12.33 9.63
N LYS A 95 12.08 13.42 9.12
CA LYS A 95 10.74 13.90 9.56
C LYS A 95 9.71 12.76 9.47
N THR A 96 9.73 11.99 8.38
CA THR A 96 8.86 10.84 8.13
C THR A 96 8.91 9.76 9.22
N LEU A 97 10.12 9.31 9.63
CA LEU A 97 10.25 8.23 10.62
C LEU A 97 9.79 8.70 12.00
N LYS A 98 10.12 9.95 12.38
CA LYS A 98 9.68 10.55 13.64
C LYS A 98 8.15 10.68 13.71
N THR A 99 7.51 11.08 12.60
CA THR A 99 6.04 11.18 12.51
C THR A 99 5.38 9.82 12.71
N ILE A 100 5.86 8.78 12.02
CA ILE A 100 5.31 7.41 12.16
C ILE A 100 5.49 6.90 13.60
N HIS A 101 6.68 7.07 14.17
CA HIS A 101 6.94 6.69 15.56
C HIS A 101 6.04 7.45 16.57
N LYS A 102 5.77 8.74 16.33
CA LYS A 102 4.95 9.57 17.22
C LYS A 102 3.49 9.13 17.24
N PHE A 103 2.94 8.71 16.10
CA PHE A 103 1.50 8.54 15.92
C PHE A 103 1.03 7.08 15.81
N ILE A 104 1.95 6.13 15.67
CA ILE A 104 1.63 4.70 15.62
C ILE A 104 2.07 4.04 16.92
N GLU A 105 1.09 3.53 17.66
CA GLU A 105 1.29 2.88 18.94
C GLU A 105 0.92 1.40 18.88
N TYR A 106 1.62 0.61 19.69
CA TYR A 106 1.26 -0.78 19.92
C TYR A 106 0.36 -0.86 21.16
N ARG A 107 -0.91 -1.22 20.97
CA ARG A 107 -1.90 -1.36 22.05
C ARG A 107 -2.78 -2.58 21.79
N ASN A 108 -3.07 -3.36 22.84
CA ASN A 108 -3.96 -4.54 22.79
C ASN A 108 -3.65 -5.55 21.66
N ARG A 109 -2.37 -5.93 21.52
CA ARG A 109 -1.89 -6.86 20.47
C ARG A 109 -2.08 -6.39 19.02
N ASN A 110 -2.45 -5.12 18.82
CA ASN A 110 -2.64 -4.52 17.51
C ASN A 110 -1.79 -3.25 17.35
N ILE A 111 -1.48 -2.94 16.10
CA ILE A 111 -0.88 -1.67 15.71
C ILE A 111 -2.04 -0.71 15.43
N ILE A 112 -2.11 0.38 16.19
CA ILE A 112 -3.24 1.31 16.18
C ILE A 112 -2.69 2.73 15.96
N ILE A 113 -3.42 3.52 15.18
CA ILE A 113 -3.15 4.95 15.01
C ILE A 113 -3.69 5.66 16.25
N LYS A 114 -2.88 6.52 16.87
CA LYS A 114 -3.26 7.24 18.08
C LYS A 114 -4.62 7.94 17.91
N GLU A 115 -5.49 7.73 18.88
CA GLU A 115 -6.82 8.34 18.92
C GLU A 115 -6.70 9.84 19.25
N ASN A 116 -7.57 10.68 18.70
CA ASN A 116 -7.62 12.14 18.93
C ASN A 116 -6.42 12.96 18.41
N LEU A 117 -5.88 12.61 17.25
CA LEU A 117 -4.95 13.51 16.54
C LEU A 117 -5.69 14.71 15.94
N GLN A 118 -5.00 15.84 15.81
CA GLN A 118 -5.50 17.00 15.05
C GLN A 118 -5.52 16.69 13.55
N ASP A 119 -6.33 17.42 12.79
CA ASP A 119 -6.51 17.19 11.35
C ASP A 119 -5.20 17.24 10.56
N GLU A 120 -4.33 18.20 10.89
CA GLU A 120 -3.00 18.32 10.26
C GLU A 120 -2.06 17.18 10.64
N GLU A 121 -2.18 16.62 11.85
CA GLU A 121 -1.37 15.48 12.29
C GLU A 121 -1.74 14.19 11.52
N TYR A 122 -3.02 13.99 11.19
CA TYR A 122 -3.44 12.88 10.32
C TYR A 122 -2.89 13.05 8.90
N LYS A 123 -2.94 14.26 8.34
CA LYS A 123 -2.36 14.55 7.02
C LYS A 123 -0.84 14.31 7.02
N GLU A 124 -0.13 14.75 8.06
CA GLU A 124 1.31 14.48 8.18
C GLU A 124 1.61 12.98 8.31
N LEU A 125 0.84 12.24 9.11
CA LEU A 125 0.99 10.79 9.25
C LEU A 125 0.77 10.08 7.92
N PHE A 126 -0.29 10.41 7.20
CA PHE A 126 -0.60 9.77 5.93
C PHE A 126 0.48 10.05 4.88
N LYS A 127 0.95 11.30 4.77
CA LYS A 127 2.11 11.65 3.93
C LYS A 127 3.37 10.89 4.33
N ALA A 128 3.60 10.72 5.63
CA ALA A 128 4.72 9.94 6.13
C ALA A 128 4.62 8.47 5.72
N LEU A 129 3.43 7.85 5.84
CA LEU A 129 3.18 6.47 5.43
C LEU A 129 3.32 6.26 3.91
N ILE A 130 2.93 7.23 3.09
CA ILE A 130 3.13 7.17 1.63
C ILE A 130 4.63 7.23 1.27
N ARG A 131 5.39 8.13 1.89
CA ARG A 131 6.83 8.32 1.60
C ARG A 131 7.72 7.25 2.21
N PHE A 132 7.21 6.47 3.15
CA PHE A 132 8.00 5.53 3.93
C PHE A 132 8.69 4.44 3.10
N PRO A 133 8.03 3.74 2.15
CA PRO A 133 8.69 2.79 1.25
C PRO A 133 9.89 3.37 0.50
N LYS A 134 9.74 4.58 -0.04
CA LYS A 134 10.82 5.30 -0.73
C LYS A 134 11.97 5.63 0.21
N ASN A 135 11.66 6.10 1.41
CA ASN A 135 12.69 6.46 2.39
C ASN A 135 13.48 5.25 2.87
N ILE A 136 12.84 4.09 3.09
CA ILE A 136 13.55 2.85 3.42
C ILE A 136 14.59 2.54 2.34
N ALA A 137 14.15 2.45 1.09
CA ALA A 137 15.02 2.10 -0.02
C ALA A 137 16.17 3.10 -0.19
N LEU A 138 15.88 4.41 -0.12
CA LEU A 138 16.88 5.47 -0.25
C LEU A 138 17.92 5.41 0.87
N THR A 139 17.48 5.29 2.14
CA THR A 139 18.38 5.22 3.29
C THR A 139 19.34 4.04 3.19
N ILE A 140 18.83 2.86 2.82
CA ILE A 140 19.67 1.66 2.68
C ILE A 140 20.63 1.82 1.52
N ASN A 141 20.19 2.37 0.38
CA ASN A 141 21.05 2.60 -0.77
C ASN A 141 22.20 3.55 -0.46
N ILE A 142 21.94 4.65 0.28
CA ILE A 142 23.00 5.54 0.75
C ILE A 142 23.99 4.77 1.62
N GLY A 143 23.50 3.97 2.57
CA GLY A 143 24.36 3.14 3.42
C GLY A 143 25.24 2.18 2.64
N ILE A 144 24.68 1.44 1.67
CA ILE A 144 25.42 0.52 0.80
C ILE A 144 26.44 1.27 -0.05
N THR A 145 26.07 2.44 -0.59
CA THR A 145 26.95 3.23 -1.47
C THR A 145 28.15 3.79 -0.71
N LEU A 146 27.94 4.33 0.50
CA LEU A 146 29.03 4.83 1.35
C LEU A 146 30.03 3.72 1.70
N ILE A 147 29.51 2.53 1.99
CA ILE A 147 30.37 1.37 2.25
C ILE A 147 31.13 0.93 1.02
N LEU A 148 30.47 0.90 -0.15
CA LEU A 148 31.14 0.55 -1.39
C LEU A 148 32.29 1.51 -1.68
N ILE A 149 32.08 2.81 -1.50
CA ILE A 149 33.14 3.81 -1.66
C ILE A 149 34.29 3.49 -0.71
N GLY A 150 34.01 3.21 0.57
CA GLY A 150 35.03 2.83 1.56
C GLY A 150 35.77 1.53 1.23
N LEU A 151 35.08 0.52 0.71
CA LEU A 151 35.68 -0.75 0.30
C LEU A 151 36.60 -0.56 -0.92
N LEU A 152 36.15 0.20 -1.91
CA LEU A 152 36.92 0.48 -3.12
C LEU A 152 38.16 1.33 -2.81
N THR A 153 38.04 2.35 -1.96
CA THR A 153 39.21 3.16 -1.57
C THR A 153 40.24 2.34 -0.81
N PHE A 154 39.79 1.44 0.07
CA PHE A 154 40.66 0.53 0.80
C PHE A 154 41.38 -0.46 -0.14
N GLU A 155 40.66 -1.07 -1.07
CA GLU A 155 41.23 -2.00 -2.05
C GLU A 155 42.26 -1.31 -2.96
N ILE A 156 41.93 -0.13 -3.49
CA ILE A 156 42.86 0.68 -4.30
C ILE A 156 44.12 1.05 -3.48
N SER A 157 43.96 1.34 -2.19
CA SER A 157 45.08 1.69 -1.32
C SER A 157 46.01 0.51 -1.02
N LEU A 158 45.50 -0.73 -1.03
CA LEU A 158 46.28 -1.93 -0.70
C LEU A 158 46.90 -2.59 -1.94
N GLU A 159 46.11 -2.80 -2.99
CA GLU A 159 46.50 -3.60 -4.16
C GLU A 159 46.82 -2.74 -5.39
N GLY A 160 46.61 -1.42 -5.30
CA GLY A 160 46.67 -0.51 -6.46
C GLY A 160 45.44 -0.62 -7.35
N LEU A 161 45.39 0.19 -8.42
CA LEU A 161 44.23 0.23 -9.32
C LEU A 161 44.22 -0.96 -10.29
N GLN A 162 43.52 -2.03 -9.94
CA GLN A 162 43.25 -3.15 -10.84
C GLN A 162 41.88 -2.99 -11.50
N LEU A 163 41.87 -2.38 -12.69
CA LEU A 163 40.65 -1.93 -13.38
C LEU A 163 39.62 -3.05 -13.59
N GLN A 164 40.07 -4.29 -13.87
CA GLN A 164 39.16 -5.44 -14.04
C GLN A 164 38.45 -5.83 -12.73
N LYS A 165 39.18 -5.95 -11.60
CA LYS A 165 38.60 -6.29 -10.29
C LYS A 165 37.62 -5.22 -9.83
N THR A 166 38.02 -3.96 -9.95
CA THR A 166 37.19 -2.80 -9.58
C THR A 166 35.88 -2.77 -10.36
N LEU A 167 35.91 -3.02 -11.68
CA LEU A 167 34.70 -3.07 -12.50
C LEU A 167 33.76 -4.22 -12.10
N ILE A 168 34.32 -5.38 -11.75
CA ILE A 168 33.52 -6.51 -11.29
C ILE A 168 32.82 -6.18 -9.96
N ILE A 169 33.55 -5.64 -8.99
CA ILE A 169 32.98 -5.27 -7.68
C ILE A 169 31.89 -4.21 -7.84
N LEU A 170 32.11 -3.20 -8.69
CA LEU A 170 31.12 -2.18 -8.99
C LEU A 170 29.87 -2.78 -9.63
N SER A 171 30.02 -3.72 -10.57
CA SER A 171 28.89 -4.39 -11.23
C SER A 171 28.04 -5.19 -10.24
N VAL A 172 28.67 -5.96 -9.35
CA VAL A 172 27.99 -6.75 -8.31
C VAL A 172 27.24 -5.85 -7.35
N ALA A 173 27.86 -4.73 -6.96
CA ALA A 173 27.22 -3.83 -6.04
C ALA A 173 26.07 -3.05 -6.67
N PHE A 174 26.16 -2.68 -7.94
CA PHE A 174 25.04 -2.08 -8.66
C PHE A 174 23.84 -3.04 -8.70
N ILE A 175 24.09 -4.32 -8.98
CA ILE A 175 23.07 -5.38 -8.91
C ILE A 175 22.50 -5.51 -7.50
N ALA A 176 23.35 -5.54 -6.47
CA ALA A 176 22.91 -5.67 -5.08
C ALA A 176 22.03 -4.48 -4.65
N ILE A 177 22.45 -3.25 -4.96
CA ILE A 177 21.67 -2.03 -4.72
C ILE A 177 20.31 -2.12 -5.41
N PHE A 178 20.30 -2.55 -6.68
CA PHE A 178 19.06 -2.70 -7.44
C PHE A 178 18.10 -3.72 -6.79
N ILE A 179 18.59 -4.90 -6.42
CA ILE A 179 17.79 -5.96 -5.78
C ILE A 179 17.23 -5.46 -4.43
N VAL A 180 18.08 -4.89 -3.57
CA VAL A 180 17.64 -4.38 -2.25
C VAL A 180 16.60 -3.28 -2.42
N THR A 181 16.78 -2.37 -3.37
CA THR A 181 15.82 -1.30 -3.68
C THR A 181 14.47 -1.86 -4.08
N CYS A 182 14.44 -2.80 -5.02
CA CYS A 182 13.19 -3.35 -5.56
C CYS A 182 12.40 -4.08 -4.48
N PHE A 183 13.04 -4.99 -3.75
CA PHE A 183 12.40 -5.76 -2.68
C PHE A 183 11.96 -4.87 -1.52
N SER A 184 12.82 -3.94 -1.07
CA SER A 184 12.47 -3.06 0.03
C SER A 184 11.28 -2.18 -0.30
N MET A 185 11.20 -1.60 -1.50
CA MET A 185 10.06 -0.80 -1.94
C MET A 185 8.75 -1.62 -2.00
N VAL A 186 8.74 -2.74 -2.72
CA VAL A 186 7.52 -3.52 -2.94
C VAL A 186 7.00 -4.15 -1.64
N ILE A 187 7.89 -4.72 -0.83
CA ILE A 187 7.48 -5.33 0.45
C ILE A 187 7.01 -4.25 1.42
N SER A 188 7.74 -3.15 1.59
CA SER A 188 7.32 -2.10 2.52
C SER A 188 5.99 -1.46 2.12
N GLU A 189 5.69 -1.38 0.82
CA GLU A 189 4.38 -0.92 0.34
C GLU A 189 3.26 -1.86 0.75
N ILE A 190 3.45 -3.19 0.60
CA ILE A 190 2.47 -4.19 1.04
C ILE A 190 2.21 -4.07 2.54
N LEU A 191 3.28 -3.99 3.33
CA LEU A 191 3.20 -3.94 4.79
C LEU A 191 2.53 -2.67 5.31
N THR A 192 2.76 -1.54 4.65
CA THR A 192 2.22 -0.24 5.06
C THR A 192 0.82 0.03 4.52
N GLY A 193 0.37 -0.74 3.52
CA GLY A 193 -0.91 -0.56 2.86
C GLY A 193 -2.11 -0.57 3.79
N GLU A 194 -2.14 -1.45 4.79
CA GLU A 194 -3.27 -1.53 5.73
C GLU A 194 -3.42 -0.27 6.59
N LEU A 195 -2.30 0.25 7.10
CA LEU A 195 -2.32 1.45 7.95
C LEU A 195 -2.64 2.69 7.13
N ARG A 196 -2.24 2.74 5.84
CA ARG A 196 -2.65 3.80 4.92
C ARG A 196 -4.16 3.78 4.70
N ALA A 197 -4.73 2.61 4.39
CA ALA A 197 -6.17 2.48 4.20
C ALA A 197 -6.95 2.90 5.46
N LYS A 198 -6.54 2.43 6.65
CA LYS A 198 -7.13 2.83 7.93
C LYS A 198 -6.99 4.32 8.22
N CYS A 199 -5.85 4.91 7.89
CA CYS A 199 -5.65 6.34 8.07
C CYS A 199 -6.60 7.15 7.18
N MET A 200 -6.83 6.71 5.93
CA MET A 200 -7.80 7.35 5.03
C MET A 200 -9.24 7.17 5.52
N GLU A 201 -9.58 5.99 6.04
CA GLU A 201 -10.89 5.71 6.64
C GLU A 201 -11.18 6.67 7.81
N ILE A 202 -10.25 6.80 8.77
CA ILE A 202 -10.40 7.73 9.91
C ILE A 202 -10.47 9.19 9.44
N MET A 203 -9.67 9.58 8.45
CA MET A 203 -9.72 10.94 7.89
C MET A 203 -11.07 11.23 7.24
N TYR A 204 -11.64 10.24 6.55
CA TYR A 204 -12.95 10.37 5.94
C TYR A 204 -14.07 10.46 7.00
N GLU A 205 -14.05 9.61 8.03
CA GLU A 205 -15.03 9.65 9.13
C GLU A 205 -15.05 11.00 9.85
N LYS A 206 -13.88 11.67 9.92
CA LYS A 206 -13.72 13.00 10.52
C LYS A 206 -13.99 14.16 9.55
N ASN A 207 -14.43 13.90 8.32
CA ASN A 207 -14.62 14.90 7.26
C ASN A 207 -13.37 15.77 6.97
N ILE A 208 -12.18 15.20 7.12
CA ILE A 208 -10.93 15.90 6.81
C ILE A 208 -10.74 15.87 5.30
N SER A 209 -10.58 17.04 4.67
CA SER A 209 -10.38 17.13 3.22
C SER A 209 -9.10 16.41 2.76
N ILE A 210 -9.29 15.45 1.84
CA ILE A 210 -8.25 14.61 1.23
C ILE A 210 -7.67 15.29 -0.03
N ASP A 211 -8.21 16.45 -0.44
CA ASP A 211 -8.01 17.09 -1.76
C ASP A 211 -6.54 17.30 -2.19
N LYS A 212 -5.58 17.33 -1.26
CA LYS A 212 -4.13 17.46 -1.55
C LYS A 212 -3.35 16.14 -1.56
N LEU A 213 -4.00 14.99 -1.41
CA LEU A 213 -3.34 13.68 -1.45
C LEU A 213 -3.15 13.12 -2.87
N ARG A 214 -3.66 13.86 -3.87
CA ARG A 214 -3.42 13.70 -5.31
C ARG A 214 -1.95 13.76 -5.70
N GLU A 215 -1.11 14.47 -4.93
CA GLU A 215 0.25 14.84 -5.32
C GLU A 215 1.34 13.87 -4.83
N ASP A 216 1.01 12.95 -3.92
CA ASP A 216 2.01 12.05 -3.31
C ASP A 216 1.92 10.60 -3.88
N ALA A 217 1.21 10.34 -4.98
CA ALA A 217 1.32 9.07 -5.71
C ALA A 217 2.69 8.97 -6.37
N ILE A 218 3.66 8.41 -5.64
CA ILE A 218 5.09 8.41 -6.02
C ILE A 218 5.38 7.40 -7.14
N TYR A 219 4.60 6.32 -7.24
CA TYR A 219 4.91 5.19 -8.11
C TYR A 219 3.80 4.90 -9.11
N THR A 220 4.17 4.21 -10.18
CA THR A 220 3.25 3.68 -11.19
C THR A 220 3.36 2.17 -11.21
N VAL A 221 2.28 1.49 -11.59
CA VAL A 221 2.31 0.05 -11.86
C VAL A 221 3.37 -0.27 -12.91
N ARG A 222 3.52 0.60 -13.91
CA ARG A 222 4.55 0.48 -14.96
C ARG A 222 5.95 0.43 -14.37
N THR A 223 6.29 1.33 -13.44
CA THR A 223 7.62 1.35 -12.79
C THR A 223 7.93 0.02 -12.09
N LYS A 224 6.95 -0.58 -11.40
CA LYS A 224 7.11 -1.89 -10.73
C LYS A 224 7.32 -3.04 -11.72
N LEU A 225 6.56 -3.05 -12.82
CA LEU A 225 6.76 -4.02 -13.89
C LEU A 225 8.13 -3.86 -14.56
N THR A 226 8.59 -2.62 -14.77
CA THR A 226 9.94 -2.34 -15.27
C THR A 226 11.01 -2.88 -14.31
N TYR A 227 10.85 -2.73 -13.00
CA TYR A 227 11.77 -3.33 -12.03
C TYR A 227 11.84 -4.85 -12.14
N PHE A 228 10.70 -5.52 -12.32
CA PHE A 228 10.66 -6.96 -12.54
C PHE A 228 11.37 -7.38 -13.84
N ILE A 229 11.15 -6.65 -14.94
CA ILE A 229 11.82 -6.92 -16.23
C ILE A 229 13.33 -6.73 -16.12
N ILE A 230 13.78 -5.64 -15.49
CA ILE A 230 15.22 -5.39 -15.27
C ILE A 230 15.83 -6.49 -14.39
N LEU A 231 15.14 -6.90 -13.31
CA LEU A 231 15.58 -8.01 -12.47
C LEU A 231 15.73 -9.31 -13.27
N PHE A 232 14.78 -9.58 -14.18
CA PHE A 232 14.84 -10.75 -15.05
C PHE A 232 16.04 -10.69 -16.02
N ILE A 233 16.31 -9.53 -16.62
CA ILE A 233 17.49 -9.33 -17.49
C ILE A 233 18.78 -9.52 -16.69
N ILE A 234 18.88 -8.95 -15.49
CA ILE A 234 20.03 -9.15 -14.59
C ILE A 234 20.22 -10.64 -14.29
N ASN A 235 19.14 -11.36 -13.97
CA ASN A 235 19.20 -12.79 -13.69
C ASN A 235 19.70 -13.59 -14.89
N LEU A 236 19.26 -13.26 -16.11
CA LEU A 236 19.76 -13.88 -17.33
C LEU A 236 21.25 -13.60 -17.56
N LEU A 237 21.69 -12.35 -17.38
CA LEU A 237 23.09 -11.96 -17.53
C LEU A 237 23.97 -12.71 -16.53
N ILE A 238 23.59 -12.75 -15.26
CA ILE A 238 24.34 -13.46 -14.24
C ILE A 238 24.33 -14.96 -14.51
N SER A 239 23.17 -15.55 -14.82
CA SER A 239 23.06 -16.97 -15.10
C SER A 239 23.96 -17.38 -16.29
N ASN A 240 24.03 -16.54 -17.33
CA ASN A 240 24.93 -16.76 -18.46
C ASN A 240 26.41 -16.67 -18.04
N SER A 241 26.78 -15.65 -17.27
CA SER A 241 28.15 -15.49 -16.75
C SER A 241 28.57 -16.68 -15.87
N ILE A 242 27.70 -17.16 -14.99
CA ILE A 242 27.97 -18.30 -14.12
C ILE A 242 28.15 -19.58 -14.95
N THR A 243 27.29 -19.79 -15.95
CA THR A 243 27.36 -20.96 -16.85
C THR A 243 28.66 -20.95 -17.67
N TYR A 244 29.07 -19.77 -18.15
CA TYR A 244 30.31 -19.61 -18.90
C TYR A 244 31.55 -19.90 -18.05
N SER A 245 31.62 -19.36 -16.82
CA SER A 245 32.78 -19.50 -15.94
C SER A 245 32.88 -20.87 -15.24
N ASN A 246 31.77 -21.58 -15.09
CA ASN A 246 31.68 -22.85 -14.35
C ASN A 246 31.24 -24.04 -15.21
N ARG A 247 31.67 -24.08 -16.49
CA ARG A 247 31.35 -25.19 -17.43
C ARG A 247 31.59 -26.60 -16.86
N GLY A 248 32.54 -26.76 -15.94
CA GLY A 248 32.84 -28.04 -15.27
C GLY A 248 32.10 -28.32 -13.96
N ASN A 249 31.29 -27.38 -13.43
CA ASN A 249 30.56 -27.55 -12.17
C ASN A 249 29.10 -27.12 -12.32
N LEU A 250 28.31 -28.00 -12.93
CA LEU A 250 26.88 -27.76 -13.19
C LEU A 250 26.06 -27.57 -11.92
N ASN A 251 26.49 -28.12 -10.77
CA ASN A 251 25.77 -27.98 -9.50
C ASN A 251 25.63 -26.52 -9.09
N LYS A 252 26.68 -25.70 -9.26
CA LYS A 252 26.65 -24.25 -8.96
C LYS A 252 25.71 -23.50 -9.90
N VAL A 253 25.67 -23.91 -11.17
CA VAL A 253 24.77 -23.32 -12.17
C VAL A 253 23.32 -23.62 -11.78
N TYR A 254 22.98 -24.87 -11.50
CA TYR A 254 21.63 -25.27 -11.10
C TYR A 254 21.17 -24.60 -9.81
N SER A 255 22.02 -24.53 -8.79
CA SER A 255 21.66 -23.87 -7.52
C SER A 255 21.38 -22.38 -7.71
N PHE A 256 22.20 -21.69 -8.52
CA PHE A 256 21.98 -20.27 -8.82
C PHE A 256 20.71 -20.06 -9.65
N SER A 257 20.51 -20.85 -10.72
CA SER A 257 19.31 -20.73 -11.56
C SER A 257 18.04 -20.97 -10.74
N PHE A 258 18.06 -21.93 -9.81
CA PHE A 258 16.94 -22.17 -8.90
C PHE A 258 16.68 -20.97 -7.97
N LEU A 259 17.72 -20.40 -7.37
CA LEU A 259 17.61 -19.18 -6.55
C LEU A 259 17.06 -18.00 -7.36
N ALA A 260 17.58 -17.77 -8.57
CA ALA A 260 17.19 -16.66 -9.42
C ALA A 260 15.73 -16.77 -9.88
N VAL A 261 15.30 -17.97 -10.31
CA VAL A 261 13.90 -18.23 -10.67
C VAL A 261 12.99 -18.04 -9.45
N THR A 262 13.38 -18.55 -8.28
CA THR A 262 12.60 -18.39 -7.05
C THR A 262 12.46 -16.91 -6.67
N ALA A 263 13.55 -16.13 -6.71
CA ALA A 263 13.53 -14.70 -6.42
C ALA A 263 12.67 -13.92 -7.42
N SER A 264 12.77 -14.22 -8.72
CA SER A 264 11.92 -13.61 -9.76
C SER A 264 10.44 -13.95 -9.57
N LEU A 265 10.10 -15.22 -9.36
CA LEU A 265 8.73 -15.65 -9.13
C LEU A 265 8.15 -15.03 -7.86
N PHE A 266 8.94 -14.93 -6.80
CA PHE A 266 8.53 -14.28 -5.58
C PHE A 266 8.27 -12.78 -5.79
N MET A 267 9.16 -12.08 -6.51
CA MET A 267 8.95 -10.67 -6.87
C MET A 267 7.71 -10.47 -7.75
N ALA A 268 7.50 -11.32 -8.76
CA ALA A 268 6.31 -11.29 -9.60
C ALA A 268 5.04 -11.49 -8.75
N PHE A 269 5.05 -12.48 -7.86
CA PHE A 269 3.95 -12.75 -6.94
C PHE A 269 3.60 -11.52 -6.10
N LEU A 270 4.60 -10.82 -5.54
CA LEU A 270 4.37 -9.61 -4.74
C LEU A 270 3.72 -8.47 -5.57
N ILE A 271 4.19 -8.25 -6.80
CA ILE A 271 3.62 -7.22 -7.68
C ILE A 271 2.18 -7.57 -8.04
N PHE A 272 1.92 -8.80 -8.47
CA PHE A 272 0.56 -9.25 -8.78
C PHE A 272 -0.35 -9.23 -7.56
N TYR A 273 0.17 -9.50 -6.37
CA TYR A 273 -0.57 -9.38 -5.12
C TYR A 273 -1.05 -7.94 -4.88
N ILE A 274 -0.19 -6.93 -5.07
CA ILE A 274 -0.58 -5.51 -4.94
C ILE A 274 -1.67 -5.16 -5.94
N ILE A 275 -1.48 -5.52 -7.22
CA ILE A 275 -2.43 -5.26 -8.31
C ILE A 275 -3.79 -5.91 -8.02
N TYR A 276 -3.79 -7.21 -7.70
CA TYR A 276 -5.01 -7.95 -7.41
C TYR A 276 -5.73 -7.40 -6.17
N SER A 277 -4.99 -7.07 -5.12
CA SER A 277 -5.55 -6.48 -3.90
C SER A 277 -6.21 -5.13 -4.18
N ALA A 278 -5.60 -4.29 -5.02
CA ALA A 278 -6.18 -3.00 -5.42
C ALA A 278 -7.46 -3.19 -6.25
N LEU A 279 -7.44 -4.08 -7.25
CA LEU A 279 -8.62 -4.39 -8.07
C LEU A 279 -9.78 -4.94 -7.24
N LYS A 280 -9.49 -5.83 -6.29
CA LYS A 280 -10.52 -6.39 -5.42
C LYS A 280 -11.13 -5.34 -4.47
N GLN A 281 -10.33 -4.38 -4.01
CA GLN A 281 -10.85 -3.26 -3.21
C GLN A 281 -11.79 -2.38 -4.05
N ILE A 282 -11.42 -2.09 -5.30
CA ILE A 282 -12.27 -1.35 -6.24
C ILE A 282 -13.57 -2.11 -6.50
N GLU A 283 -13.49 -3.40 -6.84
CA GLU A 283 -14.65 -4.26 -7.05
C GLU A 283 -15.59 -4.24 -5.85
N SER A 284 -15.05 -4.39 -4.64
CA SER A 284 -15.84 -4.36 -3.40
C SER A 284 -16.53 -3.02 -3.17
N ALA A 285 -15.84 -1.89 -3.41
CA ALA A 285 -16.42 -0.57 -3.25
C ALA A 285 -17.50 -0.28 -4.31
N THR A 286 -17.28 -0.70 -5.56
CA THR A 286 -18.28 -0.57 -6.62
C THR A 286 -19.50 -1.44 -6.35
N TYR A 287 -19.31 -2.67 -5.86
CA TYR A 287 -20.43 -3.54 -5.51
C TYR A 287 -21.23 -3.02 -4.31
N ASP A 288 -20.58 -2.43 -3.31
CA ASP A 288 -21.24 -1.73 -2.21
C ASP A 288 -22.10 -0.55 -2.74
N LEU A 289 -21.55 0.25 -3.64
CA LEU A 289 -22.28 1.34 -4.30
C LEU A 289 -23.51 0.83 -5.07
N MET A 290 -23.36 -0.26 -5.83
CA MET A 290 -24.47 -0.86 -6.59
C MET A 290 -25.62 -1.33 -5.68
N LYS A 291 -25.33 -1.70 -4.42
CA LYS A 291 -26.34 -2.11 -3.43
C LYS A 291 -26.98 -0.94 -2.69
N GLY A 292 -26.64 0.31 -3.04
CA GLY A 292 -27.08 1.51 -2.32
C GLY A 292 -26.25 1.83 -1.08
N GLY A 293 -25.08 1.18 -0.92
CA GLY A 293 -24.10 1.52 0.10
C GLY A 293 -23.38 2.83 -0.21
N LYS A 294 -22.49 3.27 0.69
CA LYS A 294 -21.75 4.54 0.51
C LYS A 294 -20.74 4.45 -0.63
N GLY A 295 -20.29 3.24 -1.00
CA GLY A 295 -19.46 3.01 -2.18
C GLY A 295 -18.04 3.57 -2.08
N GLN A 296 -17.51 3.70 -0.87
CA GLN A 296 -16.26 4.40 -0.64
C GLN A 296 -15.05 3.49 -0.75
N LEU A 297 -14.00 4.01 -1.38
CA LEU A 297 -12.80 3.25 -1.68
C LEU A 297 -11.58 3.84 -0.97
N PHE A 298 -11.01 3.04 -0.07
CA PHE A 298 -9.76 3.33 0.64
C PHE A 298 -8.65 2.37 0.18
N LEU A 299 -7.83 2.81 -0.77
CA LEU A 299 -6.82 1.94 -1.38
C LEU A 299 -5.63 1.64 -0.46
N LYS A 300 -5.22 0.37 -0.43
CA LYS A 300 -3.95 -0.04 0.20
C LYS A 300 -2.71 0.31 -0.65
N THR A 301 -2.83 0.46 -1.97
CA THR A 301 -1.70 0.75 -2.89
C THR A 301 -1.43 2.26 -3.04
N ILE A 302 -0.21 2.62 -3.46
CA ILE A 302 0.18 4.01 -3.79
C ILE A 302 0.44 4.22 -5.29
N ASP A 303 0.10 3.24 -6.13
CA ASP A 303 0.24 3.39 -7.59
C ASP A 303 -0.73 4.45 -8.13
N SER A 304 -0.21 5.39 -8.90
CA SER A 304 -0.99 6.51 -9.42
C SER A 304 -2.16 6.08 -10.30
N GLU A 305 -2.04 4.97 -11.05
CA GLU A 305 -3.13 4.43 -11.86
C GLU A 305 -4.33 4.00 -11.00
N PHE A 306 -4.06 3.29 -9.90
CA PHE A 306 -5.12 2.88 -8.97
C PHE A 306 -5.64 4.04 -8.15
N VAL A 307 -4.79 4.95 -7.69
CA VAL A 307 -5.21 6.16 -6.97
C VAL A 307 -6.14 7.03 -7.83
N ASN A 308 -5.81 7.23 -9.10
CA ASN A 308 -6.65 7.97 -10.04
C ASN A 308 -7.99 7.26 -10.27
N LEU A 309 -7.97 5.94 -10.46
CA LEU A 309 -9.19 5.16 -10.61
C LEU A 309 -10.07 5.24 -9.35
N ALA A 310 -9.47 5.15 -8.16
CA ALA A 310 -10.22 5.25 -6.92
C ALA A 310 -10.88 6.61 -6.71
N ASN A 311 -10.19 7.69 -7.09
CA ASN A 311 -10.77 9.01 -7.07
C ASN A 311 -11.96 9.13 -8.03
N GLY A 312 -11.85 8.58 -9.24
CA GLY A 312 -12.97 8.52 -10.18
C GLY A 312 -14.17 7.76 -9.63
N VAL A 313 -13.94 6.62 -8.99
CA VAL A 313 -14.99 5.82 -8.33
C VAL A 313 -15.62 6.57 -7.16
N ASN A 314 -14.82 7.20 -6.29
CA ASN A 314 -15.32 7.98 -5.16
C ASN A 314 -16.14 9.19 -5.62
N LEU A 315 -15.71 9.88 -6.68
CA LEU A 315 -16.46 10.98 -7.28
C LEU A 315 -17.80 10.47 -7.84
N ALA A 316 -17.78 9.39 -8.62
CA ALA A 316 -19.01 8.76 -9.12
C ALA A 316 -19.95 8.34 -7.99
N ALA A 317 -19.43 7.77 -6.90
CA ALA A 317 -20.20 7.41 -5.72
C ALA A 317 -20.86 8.64 -5.07
N SER A 318 -20.14 9.76 -4.96
CA SER A 318 -20.69 11.00 -4.43
C SER A 318 -21.80 11.58 -5.31
N THR A 319 -21.61 11.58 -6.63
CA THR A 319 -22.60 12.08 -7.59
C THR A 319 -23.86 11.20 -7.64
N ILE A 320 -23.70 9.87 -7.60
CA ILE A 320 -24.84 8.94 -7.53
C ILE A 320 -25.66 9.18 -6.26
N ARG A 321 -24.98 9.40 -5.13
CA ARG A 321 -25.65 9.71 -3.86
C ARG A 321 -26.42 11.02 -3.91
N GLU A 322 -25.83 12.05 -4.50
CA GLU A 322 -26.50 13.33 -4.72
C GLU A 322 -27.75 13.15 -5.61
N TYR A 323 -27.67 12.35 -6.68
CA TYR A 323 -28.83 12.02 -7.49
C TYR A 323 -29.89 11.24 -6.72
N GLN A 324 -29.51 10.27 -5.89
CA GLN A 324 -30.44 9.53 -5.04
C GLN A 324 -31.18 10.47 -4.07
N GLN A 325 -30.44 11.35 -3.38
CA GLN A 325 -31.04 12.31 -2.46
C GLN A 325 -31.97 13.29 -3.17
N ASN A 326 -31.58 13.78 -4.35
CA ASN A 326 -32.44 14.65 -5.16
C ASN A 326 -33.71 13.93 -5.65
N LEU A 327 -33.60 12.65 -6.00
CA LEU A 327 -34.76 11.84 -6.38
C LEU A 327 -35.68 11.57 -5.20
N GLU A 328 -35.15 11.27 -4.02
CA GLU A 328 -35.91 11.09 -2.78
C GLU A 328 -36.71 12.36 -2.43
N ASN A 329 -36.05 13.53 -2.43
CA ASN A 329 -36.70 14.82 -2.19
C ASN A 329 -37.83 15.08 -3.20
N LYS A 330 -37.62 14.74 -4.47
CA LYS A 330 -38.62 14.94 -5.53
C LYS A 330 -39.81 13.99 -5.41
N VAL A 331 -39.57 12.75 -4.97
CA VAL A 331 -40.64 11.78 -4.68
C VAL A 331 -41.46 12.26 -3.49
N GLU A 332 -40.81 12.79 -2.46
CA GLU A 332 -41.49 13.35 -1.28
C GLU A 332 -42.38 14.54 -1.68
N GLU A 333 -41.85 15.50 -2.45
CA GLU A 333 -42.59 16.65 -2.96
C GLU A 333 -43.82 16.23 -3.76
N ARG A 334 -43.68 15.28 -4.71
CA ARG A 334 -44.80 14.76 -5.50
C ARG A 334 -45.83 14.01 -4.65
N THR A 335 -45.40 13.33 -3.60
CA THR A 335 -46.31 12.65 -2.67
C THR A 335 -47.09 13.67 -1.83
N MET A 336 -46.46 14.77 -1.40
CA MET A 336 -47.15 15.88 -0.75
C MET A 336 -48.17 16.56 -1.67
N GLU A 337 -47.80 16.82 -2.92
CA GLU A 337 -48.71 17.38 -3.93
C GLU A 337 -49.92 16.47 -4.17
N LEU A 338 -49.70 15.17 -4.38
CA LEU A 338 -50.78 14.19 -4.58
C LEU A 338 -51.72 14.13 -3.37
N ASN A 339 -51.18 14.08 -2.15
CA ASN A 339 -51.99 14.08 -0.93
C ASN A 339 -52.81 15.37 -0.79
N LYS A 340 -52.24 16.52 -1.16
CA LYS A 340 -52.96 17.79 -1.17
C LYS A 340 -54.10 17.78 -2.19
N SER A 341 -53.85 17.33 -3.41
CA SER A 341 -54.87 17.22 -4.46
C SER A 341 -55.98 16.23 -4.08
N LEU A 342 -55.65 15.08 -3.47
CA LEU A 342 -56.64 14.14 -2.94
C LEU A 342 -57.48 14.76 -1.82
N GLY A 343 -56.85 15.51 -0.91
CA GLY A 343 -57.57 16.25 0.13
C GLY A 343 -58.54 17.29 -0.43
N GLU A 344 -58.13 18.01 -1.48
CA GLU A 344 -58.98 18.98 -2.19
C GLU A 344 -60.15 18.30 -2.92
N LEU A 345 -59.91 17.17 -3.60
CA LEU A 345 -60.94 16.35 -4.23
C LEU A 345 -61.95 15.83 -3.21
N ALA A 346 -61.50 15.21 -2.12
CA ALA A 346 -62.37 14.72 -1.06
C ALA A 346 -63.17 15.83 -0.36
N ARG A 347 -62.68 17.08 -0.38
CA ARG A 347 -63.42 18.25 0.10
C ARG A 347 -64.48 18.69 -0.90
N LYS A 348 -64.16 18.69 -2.20
CA LYS A 348 -65.13 18.96 -3.27
C LYS A 348 -66.24 17.91 -3.32
N ASP A 349 -65.91 16.63 -3.19
CA ASP A 349 -66.90 15.54 -3.16
C ASP A 349 -67.87 15.68 -1.99
N ARG A 350 -67.37 16.09 -0.81
CA ARG A 350 -68.23 16.38 0.35
C ARG A 350 -69.13 17.60 0.13
N MET A 351 -68.63 18.65 -0.51
CA MET A 351 -69.44 19.81 -0.88
C MET A 351 -70.56 19.41 -1.86
N LEU A 352 -70.21 18.67 -2.92
CA LEU A 352 -71.19 18.15 -3.88
C LEU A 352 -72.24 17.25 -3.23
N ALA A 353 -71.84 16.34 -2.34
CA ALA A 353 -72.78 15.51 -1.59
C ALA A 353 -73.74 16.37 -0.74
N THR A 354 -73.23 17.43 -0.12
CA THR A 354 -74.05 18.36 0.68
C THR A 354 -75.01 19.16 -0.20
N GLU A 355 -74.55 19.63 -1.36
CA GLU A 355 -75.38 20.33 -2.35
C GLU A 355 -76.48 19.42 -2.94
N LEU A 356 -76.14 18.17 -3.24
CA LEU A 356 -77.10 17.16 -3.69
C LEU A 356 -78.16 16.86 -2.62
N ASP A 357 -77.75 16.75 -1.35
CA ASP A 357 -78.68 16.52 -0.24
C ASP A 357 -79.58 17.73 0.00
N PHE A 358 -79.04 18.95 -0.15
CA PHE A 358 -79.82 20.18 -0.14
C PHE A 358 -80.83 20.23 -1.29
N ALA A 359 -80.41 19.87 -2.52
CA ALA A 359 -81.29 19.79 -3.68
C ALA A 359 -82.39 18.72 -3.51
N ALA A 360 -82.07 17.56 -2.95
CA ALA A 360 -83.03 16.50 -2.63
C ALA A 360 -84.06 16.95 -1.59
N ASN A 361 -83.64 17.70 -0.57
CA ASN A 361 -84.55 18.29 0.42
C ASN A 361 -85.47 19.34 -0.19
N ILE A 362 -84.98 20.18 -1.12
CA ILE A 362 -85.84 21.10 -1.87
C ILE A 362 -86.83 20.33 -2.74
N GLN A 363 -86.40 19.28 -3.43
CA GLN A 363 -87.28 18.47 -4.28
C GLN A 363 -88.39 17.77 -3.49
N LYS A 364 -88.08 17.25 -2.28
CA LYS A 364 -89.09 16.72 -1.35
C LYS A 364 -90.04 17.79 -0.79
N GLY A 365 -89.61 19.05 -0.72
CA GLY A 365 -90.48 20.17 -0.34
C GLY A 365 -91.40 20.66 -1.46
N ILE A 366 -91.14 20.27 -2.72
CA ILE A 366 -91.93 20.67 -3.90
C ILE A 366 -92.86 19.54 -4.38
N LEU A 367 -92.51 18.27 -4.13
CA LEU A 367 -93.40 17.14 -4.40
C LEU A 367 -94.48 17.06 -3.31
N PRO A 368 -95.77 17.06 -3.66
CA PRO A 368 -96.84 16.89 -2.68
C PRO A 368 -96.74 15.52 -2.02
N LEU A 369 -96.94 15.48 -0.70
CA LEU A 369 -97.22 14.24 0.01
C LEU A 369 -98.51 13.66 -0.58
N GLU A 370 -98.43 12.46 -1.16
CA GLU A 370 -99.64 11.66 -1.38
C GLU A 370 -100.25 11.39 0.00
N GLU A 371 -101.42 11.99 0.23
CA GLU A 371 -102.32 11.68 1.33
C GLU A 371 -102.86 10.26 1.12
N ASP A 372 -102.73 9.43 2.15
CA ASP A 372 -103.70 8.38 2.50
C ASP A 372 -104.16 8.61 3.95
#